data_AF-A0A7V4BM91-F1
#
_entry.id   AF-A0A7V4BM91-F1
#
_cell.length_a   1.000
_cell.length_b   1.000
_cell.length_c   1.000
_cell.angle_alpha   90.00
_cell.angle_beta   90.00
_cell.angle_gamma   90.00
#
_symmetry.space_group_name_H-M   'P 1'
#
loop_
_entity.id
_entity.type
_entity.pdbx_description
1 polymer ?
#
loop_
_entity_poly.entity_id
_entity_poly.type
_entity_poly.pdbx_seq_one_letter_code
_entity_poly.pdbx_strand_id
1 'polypeptide(L)'
;MVTPTERLTKISSYKIKEVANLKIVFRMKNVCLITFVIIISLVSCIEEFKIDFPDNQPKLVVEGVITNQPGPYYVRLTLSKATFADQMSDTIPSWLNIGFQPVLDAMVIISDDKGVHDTLVHSPDSVYYYHRDTNGSIIDSAYIINPNGHFLGYYQTTKIKGEIGNTYHLKIEWQGQIYVSTCYMPPVPDIDSVTYTYSQG
;
A
#
# COMPACT_ATOMS: atom_id res chain seq x y z
N MET A 1 12.52 39.22 91.64
CA MET A 1 13.53 40.11 91.01
C MET A 1 14.45 39.23 90.18
N VAL A 2 14.44 39.34 88.85
CA VAL A 2 15.38 38.62 87.97
C VAL A 2 16.62 39.51 87.82
N THR A 3 17.81 38.97 88.09
CA THR A 3 19.05 39.75 88.13
C THR A 3 19.57 40.12 86.72
N PRO A 4 20.25 41.26 86.55
CA PRO A 4 20.55 41.85 85.23
C PRO A 4 21.49 41.03 84.32
N THR A 5 22.18 40.04 84.85
CA THR A 5 23.22 39.28 84.14
C THR A 5 22.69 38.27 83.12
N GLU A 6 21.46 37.76 83.25
CA GLU A 6 20.86 36.85 82.25
C GLU A 6 20.43 37.56 80.95
N ARG A 7 20.26 38.88 80.97
CA ARG A 7 19.72 39.62 79.83
C ARG A 7 20.73 39.78 78.69
N LEU A 8 22.02 39.89 78.99
CA LEU A 8 23.05 40.23 77.99
C LEU A 8 23.53 39.02 77.17
N THR A 9 23.58 37.82 77.76
CA THR A 9 23.94 36.58 77.04
C THR A 9 22.84 36.13 76.06
N LYS A 10 21.59 36.44 76.36
CA LYS A 10 20.44 36.06 75.52
C LYS A 10 20.36 36.88 74.22
N ILE A 11 20.82 38.13 74.23
CA ILE A 11 20.73 39.03 73.06
C ILE A 11 21.79 38.68 72.00
N SER A 12 23.02 38.33 72.42
CA SER A 12 24.11 37.97 71.49
C SER A 12 23.83 36.67 70.73
N SER A 13 23.33 35.65 71.44
CA SER A 13 23.01 34.35 70.85
C SER A 13 21.80 34.37 69.90
N TYR A 14 20.85 35.29 70.12
CA TYR A 14 19.69 35.45 69.24
C TYR A 14 20.08 36.03 67.88
N LYS A 15 20.93 37.05 67.86
CA LYS A 15 21.32 37.77 66.63
C LYS A 15 22.13 36.90 65.65
N ILE A 16 22.95 35.96 66.15
CA ILE A 16 23.73 35.04 65.30
C ILE A 16 22.84 33.97 64.66
N LYS A 17 21.87 33.43 65.41
CA LYS A 17 20.90 32.43 64.90
C LYS A 17 20.02 33.02 63.80
N GLU A 18 19.59 34.28 63.95
CA GLU A 18 18.71 34.95 63.00
C GLU A 18 19.40 35.21 61.65
N VAL A 19 20.66 35.69 61.68
CA VAL A 19 21.45 35.94 60.46
C VAL A 19 21.82 34.64 59.72
N ALA A 20 22.10 33.56 60.46
CA ALA A 20 22.38 32.25 59.86
C ALA A 20 21.13 31.64 59.18
N ASN A 21 19.96 31.73 59.83
CA ASN A 21 18.69 31.26 59.28
C ASN A 21 18.29 32.03 58.01
N LEU A 22 18.54 33.35 57.97
CA LEU A 22 18.19 34.18 56.82
C LEU A 22 19.00 33.82 55.55
N LYS A 23 20.29 33.52 55.66
CA LYS A 23 21.13 33.12 54.51
C LYS A 23 20.78 31.74 53.94
N ILE A 24 20.38 30.80 54.80
CA ILE A 24 19.99 29.44 54.40
C ILE A 24 18.66 29.46 53.64
N VAL A 25 17.68 30.23 54.14
CA VAL A 25 16.37 30.41 53.47
C VAL A 25 16.53 31.06 52.10
N PHE A 26 17.46 32.03 51.95
CA PHE A 26 17.73 32.67 50.66
C PHE A 26 18.35 31.70 49.62
N ARG A 27 19.23 30.79 50.07
CA ARG A 27 19.86 29.78 49.20
C ARG A 27 18.91 28.64 48.82
N MET A 28 17.95 28.28 49.70
CA MET A 28 16.92 27.27 49.43
C MET A 28 15.82 27.77 48.47
N LYS A 29 15.50 29.07 48.47
CA LYS A 29 14.48 29.64 47.57
C LYS A 29 14.89 29.55 46.09
N ASN A 30 16.15 29.83 45.78
CA ASN A 30 16.66 29.77 44.40
C ASN A 30 16.87 28.33 43.92
N VAL A 31 17.24 27.40 44.81
CA VAL A 31 17.35 25.98 44.48
C VAL A 31 15.97 25.37 44.21
N CYS A 32 14.96 25.66 45.03
CA CYS A 32 13.59 25.20 44.77
C CYS A 32 13.04 25.76 43.44
N LEU A 33 13.39 27.00 43.10
CA LEU A 33 12.94 27.64 41.86
C LEU A 33 13.61 27.02 40.62
N ILE A 34 14.90 26.68 40.69
CA ILE A 34 15.61 25.97 39.61
C ILE A 34 15.07 24.55 39.46
N THR A 35 14.83 23.82 40.55
CA THR A 35 14.25 22.47 40.49
C THR A 35 12.84 22.50 39.89
N PHE A 36 12.02 23.51 40.22
CA PHE A 36 10.68 23.67 39.64
C PHE A 36 10.72 23.95 38.13
N VAL A 37 11.65 24.80 37.65
CA VAL A 37 11.84 25.09 36.21
C VAL A 37 12.37 23.88 35.44
N ILE A 38 13.27 23.08 36.03
CA ILE A 38 13.78 21.85 35.42
C ILE A 38 12.66 20.81 35.30
N ILE A 39 11.79 20.69 36.31
CA ILE A 39 10.63 19.77 36.28
C ILE A 39 9.64 20.19 35.18
N ILE A 40 9.38 21.48 35.00
CA ILE A 40 8.53 21.99 33.92
C ILE A 40 9.15 21.70 32.54
N SER A 41 10.47 21.74 32.41
CA SER A 41 11.18 21.50 31.14
C SER A 41 11.14 20.04 30.66
N LEU A 42 10.79 19.09 31.53
CA LEU A 42 10.71 17.66 31.21
C LEU A 42 9.30 17.23 30.75
N VAL A 43 8.31 18.13 30.78
CA VAL A 43 6.95 17.83 30.30
C VAL A 43 6.88 18.12 28.80
N SER A 44 7.41 17.19 28.00
CA SER A 44 7.15 17.16 26.56
C SER A 44 5.83 16.42 26.31
N CYS A 45 4.74 17.18 26.14
CA CYS A 45 3.47 16.61 25.67
C CYS A 45 3.56 16.47 24.14
N ILE A 46 3.87 15.26 23.65
CA ILE A 46 3.72 14.92 22.23
C ILE A 46 2.31 14.38 22.04
N GLU A 47 1.51 15.07 21.21
CA GLU A 47 0.19 14.61 20.81
C GLU A 47 0.32 13.66 19.62
N GLU A 48 -0.26 12.46 19.72
CA GLU A 48 -0.30 11.53 18.58
C GLU A 48 -1.23 12.09 17.50
N PHE A 49 -0.64 12.54 16.38
CA PHE A 49 -1.40 12.92 15.20
C PHE A 49 -1.89 11.64 14.49
N LYS A 50 -3.13 11.24 14.74
CA LYS A 50 -3.78 10.16 14.00
C LYS A 50 -4.30 10.72 12.67
N ILE A 51 -3.69 10.26 11.58
CA ILE A 51 -4.23 10.47 10.24
C ILE A 51 -5.45 9.56 10.10
N ASP A 52 -6.65 10.13 10.09
CA ASP A 52 -7.85 9.41 9.67
C ASP A 52 -7.81 9.25 8.15
N PHE A 53 -7.44 8.05 7.70
CA PHE A 53 -7.64 7.66 6.31
C PHE A 53 -9.15 7.44 6.13
N PRO A 54 -9.79 8.02 5.10
CA PRO A 54 -11.17 7.70 4.79
C PRO A 54 -11.29 6.18 4.60
N ASP A 55 -12.34 5.58 5.16
CA ASP A 55 -12.65 4.16 4.99
C ASP A 55 -12.67 3.83 3.49
N ASN A 56 -11.60 3.20 3.02
CA ASN A 56 -11.43 2.91 1.61
C ASN A 56 -12.08 1.56 1.33
N GLN A 57 -13.39 1.57 1.13
CA GLN A 57 -14.11 0.39 0.67
C GLN A 57 -13.41 -0.16 -0.59
N PRO A 58 -13.09 -1.47 -0.63
CA PRO A 58 -12.42 -2.08 -1.78
C PRO A 58 -13.12 -1.72 -3.09
N LYS A 59 -12.37 -1.14 -4.03
CA LYS A 59 -12.88 -0.77 -5.37
C LYS A 59 -12.51 -1.84 -6.37
N LEU A 60 -13.40 -2.05 -7.35
CA LEU A 60 -13.10 -2.89 -8.51
C LEU A 60 -11.93 -2.29 -9.30
N VAL A 61 -10.90 -3.10 -9.50
CA VAL A 61 -9.74 -2.83 -10.36
C VAL A 61 -9.88 -3.71 -11.60
N VAL A 62 -9.82 -3.05 -12.77
CA VAL A 62 -9.98 -3.68 -14.08
C VAL A 62 -8.70 -3.51 -14.87
N GLU A 63 -8.08 -4.61 -15.26
CA GLU A 63 -6.91 -4.63 -16.15
C GLU A 63 -7.28 -5.42 -17.40
N GLY A 64 -6.88 -4.97 -18.59
CA GLY A 64 -7.15 -5.73 -19.81
C GLY A 64 -6.42 -5.15 -21.00
N VAL A 65 -5.97 -6.03 -21.88
CA VAL A 65 -5.26 -5.65 -23.11
C VAL A 65 -5.80 -6.48 -24.28
N ILE A 66 -6.20 -5.79 -25.34
CA ILE A 66 -6.52 -6.39 -26.64
C ILE A 66 -5.38 -6.01 -27.59
N THR A 67 -4.85 -6.97 -28.34
CA THR A 67 -3.75 -6.76 -29.29
C THR A 67 -4.10 -7.34 -30.65
N ASN A 68 -3.38 -6.95 -31.69
CA ASN A 68 -3.51 -7.54 -33.02
C ASN A 68 -2.77 -8.89 -33.17
N GLN A 69 -2.28 -9.48 -32.08
CA GLN A 69 -1.67 -10.81 -32.07
C GLN A 69 -2.74 -11.89 -31.88
N PRO A 70 -2.45 -13.16 -32.21
CA PRO A 70 -3.37 -14.26 -31.90
C PRO A 70 -3.76 -14.27 -30.42
N GLY A 71 -5.07 -14.35 -30.16
CA GLY A 71 -5.61 -14.47 -28.81
C GLY A 71 -5.41 -15.85 -28.18
N PRO A 72 -6.05 -16.11 -27.02
CA PRO A 72 -7.04 -15.26 -26.38
C PRO A 72 -6.43 -14.02 -25.69
N TYR A 73 -7.21 -12.95 -25.64
CA TYR A 73 -6.93 -11.77 -24.82
C TYR A 73 -7.55 -11.89 -23.45
N TYR A 74 -6.96 -11.23 -22.46
CA TYR A 74 -7.34 -11.36 -21.05
C TYR A 74 -7.83 -10.04 -20.45
N VAL A 75 -8.85 -10.15 -19.62
CA VAL A 75 -9.31 -9.11 -18.69
C VAL A 75 -9.20 -9.67 -17.28
N ARG A 76 -8.60 -8.93 -16.37
CA ARG A 76 -8.40 -9.33 -14.98
C ARG A 76 -9.16 -8.40 -14.06
N LEU A 77 -9.97 -8.98 -13.18
CA LEU A 77 -10.78 -8.28 -12.21
C LEU A 77 -10.31 -8.62 -10.79
N THR A 78 -9.94 -7.58 -10.04
CA THR A 78 -9.51 -7.70 -8.64
C THR A 78 -10.09 -6.58 -7.79
N LEU A 79 -10.01 -6.71 -6.47
CA LEU A 79 -10.35 -5.63 -5.55
C LEU A 79 -9.11 -4.93 -5.02
N SER A 80 -9.16 -3.60 -5.00
CA SER A 80 -8.12 -2.79 -4.38
C SER A 80 -8.05 -3.08 -2.88
N LYS A 81 -6.85 -3.08 -2.31
CA LYS A 81 -6.68 -3.22 -0.86
C LYS A 81 -6.74 -1.86 -0.16
N ALA A 82 -7.47 -1.80 0.95
CA ALA A 82 -7.47 -0.65 1.85
C ALA A 82 -6.21 -0.62 2.74
N THR A 83 -5.57 -1.77 2.95
CA THR A 83 -4.43 -1.93 3.85
C THR A 83 -3.34 -2.79 3.21
N PHE A 84 -2.09 -2.54 3.58
CA PHE A 84 -0.93 -3.34 3.18
C PHE A 84 -0.84 -4.69 3.91
N ALA A 85 -1.85 -5.05 4.70
CA ALA A 85 -1.89 -6.33 5.38
C ALA A 85 -2.12 -7.47 4.37
N ASP A 86 -1.47 -8.60 4.60
CA ASP A 86 -1.75 -9.84 3.88
C ASP A 86 -3.18 -10.28 4.17
N GLN A 87 -4.11 -9.87 3.32
CA GLN A 87 -5.45 -10.43 3.27
C GLN A 87 -5.34 -11.74 2.49
N MET A 88 -5.43 -12.84 3.23
CA MET A 88 -5.60 -14.17 2.66
C MET A 88 -6.94 -14.18 1.92
N SER A 89 -6.92 -14.49 0.62
CA SER A 89 -8.15 -14.63 -0.15
C SER A 89 -8.81 -15.96 0.22
N ASP A 90 -10.05 -15.95 0.71
CA ASP A 90 -10.80 -17.18 1.06
C ASP A 90 -10.89 -18.19 -0.10
N THR A 91 -10.81 -17.70 -1.33
CA THR A 91 -10.93 -18.50 -2.56
C THR A 91 -9.59 -19.09 -3.04
N ILE A 92 -8.46 -18.62 -2.50
CA ILE A 92 -7.12 -19.00 -2.97
C ILE A 92 -6.37 -19.71 -1.83
N PRO A 93 -5.76 -20.88 -2.07
CA PRO A 93 -5.01 -21.59 -1.04
C PRO A 93 -3.84 -20.74 -0.54
N SER A 94 -3.52 -20.86 0.75
CA SER A 94 -2.46 -20.07 1.40
C SER A 94 -1.08 -20.17 0.73
N TRP A 95 -0.80 -21.24 -0.03
CA TRP A 95 0.45 -21.41 -0.79
C TRP A 95 0.51 -20.59 -2.09
N LEU A 96 -0.62 -20.02 -2.54
CA LEU A 96 -0.74 -19.14 -3.70
C LEU A 96 -1.12 -17.73 -3.23
N ASN A 97 -0.50 -17.23 -2.16
CA ASN A 97 -0.73 -15.86 -1.69
C ASN A 97 -0.22 -14.85 -2.73
N ILE A 98 -1.13 -14.40 -3.57
CA ILE A 98 -0.88 -13.47 -4.68
C ILE A 98 -1.12 -12.01 -4.29
N GLY A 99 -1.60 -11.74 -3.07
CA GLY A 99 -1.72 -10.38 -2.56
C GLY A 99 -2.88 -9.55 -3.15
N PHE A 100 -3.88 -10.16 -3.78
CA PHE A 100 -5.10 -9.50 -4.27
C PHE A 100 -6.32 -10.42 -4.12
N GLN A 101 -7.51 -9.84 -4.02
CA GLN A 101 -8.78 -10.58 -4.00
C GLN A 101 -9.35 -10.63 -5.43
N PRO A 102 -9.48 -11.82 -6.04
CA PRO A 102 -10.03 -11.96 -7.38
C PRO A 102 -11.55 -11.79 -7.39
N VAL A 103 -12.09 -11.26 -8.48
CA VAL A 103 -13.54 -11.17 -8.71
C VAL A 103 -13.97 -12.24 -9.72
N LEU A 104 -14.77 -13.20 -9.27
CA LEU A 104 -15.13 -14.42 -10.04
C LEU A 104 -16.60 -14.51 -10.44
N ASP A 105 -17.43 -13.62 -9.93
CA ASP A 105 -18.88 -13.60 -10.12
C ASP A 105 -19.34 -12.43 -11.01
N ALA A 106 -18.43 -11.86 -11.80
CA ALA A 106 -18.72 -10.78 -12.73
C ALA A 106 -19.06 -11.31 -14.14
N MET A 107 -20.03 -10.68 -14.80
CA MET A 107 -20.26 -10.90 -16.23
C MET A 107 -19.42 -9.89 -17.03
N VAL A 108 -18.49 -10.39 -17.83
CA VAL A 108 -17.55 -9.57 -18.62
C VAL A 108 -17.85 -9.72 -20.11
N ILE A 109 -18.12 -8.61 -20.78
CA ILE A 109 -18.49 -8.57 -22.18
C ILE A 109 -17.57 -7.59 -22.91
N ILE A 110 -17.00 -8.03 -24.03
CA ILE A 110 -16.31 -7.16 -24.98
C ILE A 110 -17.13 -7.14 -26.27
N SER A 111 -17.35 -5.95 -26.82
CA SER A 111 -17.90 -5.78 -28.16
C SER A 111 -17.02 -4.90 -29.02
N ASP A 112 -17.02 -5.14 -30.33
CA ASP A 112 -16.33 -4.30 -31.29
C ASP A 112 -17.31 -3.50 -32.18
N ASP A 113 -16.79 -2.54 -32.94
CA ASP A 113 -17.60 -1.71 -33.84
C ASP A 113 -18.08 -2.44 -35.12
N LYS A 114 -17.66 -3.71 -35.28
CA LYS A 114 -18.03 -4.60 -36.38
C LYS A 114 -19.18 -5.54 -36.02
N GLY A 115 -19.71 -5.42 -34.80
CA GLY A 115 -20.86 -6.16 -34.30
C GLY A 115 -20.52 -7.51 -33.66
N VAL A 116 -19.24 -7.80 -33.39
CA VAL A 116 -18.85 -8.96 -32.59
C VAL A 116 -19.13 -8.65 -31.13
N HIS A 117 -19.89 -9.54 -30.46
CA HIS A 117 -20.11 -9.51 -29.02
C HIS A 117 -19.58 -10.81 -28.40
N ASP A 118 -18.71 -10.66 -27.41
CA ASP A 118 -18.00 -11.74 -26.75
C ASP A 118 -18.19 -11.66 -25.25
N THR A 119 -18.88 -12.66 -24.70
CA THR A 119 -18.97 -12.86 -23.25
C THR A 119 -17.79 -13.71 -22.84
N LEU A 120 -16.87 -13.12 -22.08
CA LEU A 120 -15.64 -13.78 -21.69
C LEU A 120 -15.92 -14.90 -20.71
N VAL A 121 -15.08 -15.93 -20.74
CA VAL A 121 -15.11 -17.06 -19.82
C VAL A 121 -13.93 -17.00 -18.87
N HIS A 122 -13.98 -17.68 -17.73
CA HIS A 122 -12.82 -17.73 -16.85
C HIS A 122 -11.60 -18.35 -17.54
N SER A 123 -10.44 -17.76 -17.28
CA SER A 123 -9.15 -18.31 -17.69
C SER A 123 -8.58 -19.10 -16.52
N PRO A 124 -8.32 -20.42 -16.67
CA PRO A 124 -7.61 -21.19 -15.66
C PRO A 124 -6.24 -20.58 -15.36
N ASP A 125 -5.71 -20.82 -14.17
CA ASP A 125 -4.31 -20.50 -13.90
C ASP A 125 -3.36 -21.35 -14.75
N SER A 126 -2.13 -20.85 -14.84
CA SER A 126 -1.02 -21.49 -15.51
C SER A 126 0.12 -21.68 -14.54
N VAL A 127 0.81 -22.81 -14.64
CA VAL A 127 1.96 -23.12 -13.81
C VAL A 127 3.20 -23.24 -14.69
N TYR A 128 4.29 -22.60 -14.29
CA TYR A 128 5.60 -22.84 -14.87
C TYR A 128 6.17 -24.14 -14.32
N TYR A 129 6.38 -25.11 -15.22
CA TYR A 129 7.02 -26.37 -14.88
C TYR A 129 8.48 -26.33 -15.28
N TYR A 130 9.38 -26.30 -14.29
CA TYR A 130 10.83 -26.28 -14.52
C TYR A 130 11.36 -27.71 -14.64
N HIS A 131 11.94 -28.04 -15.78
CA HIS A 131 12.70 -29.27 -15.95
C HIS A 131 14.07 -29.05 -15.35
N ARG A 132 14.47 -29.98 -14.47
CA ARG A 132 15.77 -29.92 -13.79
C ARG A 132 16.64 -31.09 -14.23
N ASP A 133 17.94 -30.85 -14.32
CA ASP A 133 18.91 -31.92 -14.48
C ASP A 133 19.13 -32.72 -13.18
N THR A 134 19.98 -33.74 -13.22
CA THR A 134 20.35 -34.56 -12.06
C THR A 134 21.05 -33.78 -10.94
N ASN A 135 21.56 -32.57 -11.24
CA ASN A 135 22.21 -31.69 -10.26
C ASN A 135 21.24 -30.65 -9.69
N GLY A 136 19.97 -30.66 -10.12
CA GLY A 136 18.93 -29.72 -9.69
C GLY A 136 18.91 -28.38 -10.43
N SER A 137 19.77 -28.19 -11.44
CA SER A 137 19.80 -26.98 -12.28
C SER A 137 18.61 -26.97 -13.22
N ILE A 138 17.98 -25.80 -13.38
CA ILE A 138 16.88 -25.62 -14.33
C ILE A 138 17.49 -25.62 -15.74
N ILE A 139 17.06 -26.58 -16.56
CA ILE A 139 17.53 -26.74 -17.94
C ILE A 139 16.47 -26.35 -18.97
N ASP A 140 15.20 -26.38 -18.58
CA ASP A 140 14.08 -25.99 -19.42
C ASP A 140 12.89 -25.55 -18.56
N SER A 141 11.95 -24.80 -19.14
CA SER A 141 10.69 -24.43 -18.50
C SER A 141 9.54 -24.56 -19.48
N ALA A 142 8.54 -25.35 -19.11
CA ALA A 142 7.29 -25.47 -19.85
C ALA A 142 6.21 -24.61 -19.18
N TYR A 143 5.45 -23.87 -19.99
CA TYR A 143 4.23 -23.20 -19.55
C TYR A 143 3.05 -24.15 -19.74
N ILE A 144 2.44 -24.59 -18.64
CA ILE A 144 1.34 -25.56 -18.68
C ILE A 144 0.08 -24.89 -18.12
N ILE A 145 -0.98 -24.87 -18.93
CA ILE A 145 -2.30 -24.46 -18.46
C ILE A 145 -2.76 -25.52 -17.46
N ASN A 146 -3.14 -25.11 -16.26
CA ASN A 146 -3.70 -25.99 -15.27
C ASN A 146 -5.24 -25.86 -15.34
N PRO A 147 -5.92 -26.75 -16.09
CA PRO A 147 -7.37 -26.65 -16.26
C PRO A 147 -8.14 -26.84 -14.95
N ASN A 148 -7.51 -27.44 -13.94
CA ASN A 148 -8.05 -27.60 -12.59
C ASN A 148 -7.55 -26.51 -11.62
N GLY A 149 -6.89 -25.49 -12.16
CA GLY A 149 -6.30 -24.38 -11.44
C GLY A 149 -7.31 -23.39 -10.88
N HIS A 150 -6.82 -22.43 -10.11
CA HIS A 150 -7.65 -21.36 -9.58
C HIS A 150 -7.87 -20.28 -10.64
N PHE A 151 -9.09 -19.78 -10.73
CA PHE A 151 -9.38 -18.60 -11.54
C PHE A 151 -8.90 -17.37 -10.74
N LEU A 152 -7.76 -16.78 -11.11
CA LEU A 152 -7.15 -15.66 -10.37
C LEU A 152 -7.74 -14.29 -10.77
N GLY A 153 -9.05 -14.27 -11.03
CA GLY A 153 -9.76 -13.09 -11.54
C GLY A 153 -9.58 -12.85 -13.04
N TYR A 154 -8.94 -13.77 -13.76
CA TYR A 154 -8.76 -13.68 -15.20
C TYR A 154 -9.97 -14.22 -15.96
N TYR A 155 -10.40 -13.44 -16.95
CA TYR A 155 -11.40 -13.74 -17.95
C TYR A 155 -10.73 -13.68 -19.33
N GLN A 156 -11.05 -14.61 -20.21
CA GLN A 156 -10.49 -14.72 -21.55
C GLN A 156 -11.57 -14.60 -22.62
N THR A 157 -11.19 -13.94 -23.72
CA THR A 157 -12.01 -13.82 -24.93
C THR A 157 -12.23 -15.18 -25.61
N THR A 158 -13.38 -15.33 -26.26
CA THR A 158 -13.75 -16.54 -27.01
C THR A 158 -14.01 -16.28 -28.49
N LYS A 159 -14.32 -15.03 -28.85
CA LYS A 159 -14.73 -14.61 -30.20
C LYS A 159 -13.94 -13.40 -30.69
N ILE A 160 -13.59 -12.47 -29.81
CA ILE A 160 -12.90 -11.23 -30.19
C ILE A 160 -11.54 -11.55 -30.78
N LYS A 161 -11.25 -10.90 -31.90
CA LYS A 161 -9.94 -10.83 -32.54
C LYS A 161 -9.55 -9.36 -32.65
N GLY A 162 -8.35 -9.03 -32.20
CA GLY A 162 -7.84 -7.67 -32.26
C GLY A 162 -7.50 -7.28 -33.69
N GLU A 163 -8.09 -6.19 -34.15
CA GLU A 163 -7.95 -5.66 -35.49
C GLU A 163 -7.58 -4.19 -35.39
N ILE A 164 -6.53 -3.82 -36.12
CA ILE A 164 -6.07 -2.44 -36.22
C ILE A 164 -7.20 -1.54 -36.74
N GLY A 165 -7.37 -0.38 -36.13
CA GLY A 165 -8.38 0.60 -36.51
C GLY A 165 -9.78 0.30 -35.99
N ASN A 166 -9.96 -0.74 -35.19
CA ASN A 166 -11.23 -1.10 -34.54
C ASN A 166 -11.33 -0.44 -33.14
N THR A 167 -12.56 -0.13 -32.73
CA THR A 167 -12.90 0.33 -31.38
C THR A 167 -13.55 -0.77 -30.57
N TYR A 168 -12.98 -1.07 -29.41
CA TYR A 168 -13.46 -2.09 -28.49
C TYR A 168 -14.15 -1.44 -27.29
N HIS A 169 -15.28 -2.00 -26.90
CA HIS A 169 -16.06 -1.58 -25.73
C HIS A 169 -16.09 -2.72 -24.72
N LEU A 170 -15.66 -2.43 -23.49
CA LEU A 170 -15.76 -3.36 -22.36
C LEU A 170 -16.98 -2.99 -21.53
N LYS A 171 -17.76 -3.99 -21.16
CA LYS A 171 -18.86 -3.88 -20.20
C LYS A 171 -18.69 -4.96 -19.13
N ILE A 172 -18.71 -4.56 -17.87
CA ILE A 172 -18.65 -5.46 -16.72
C ILE A 172 -19.89 -5.22 -15.87
N GLU A 173 -20.63 -6.30 -15.58
CA GLU A 173 -21.73 -6.29 -14.61
C GLU A 173 -21.29 -7.05 -13.36
N TRP A 174 -21.24 -6.37 -12.22
CA TRP A 174 -20.80 -6.94 -10.96
C TRP A 174 -21.49 -6.25 -9.78
N GLN A 175 -22.05 -7.04 -8.85
CA GLN A 175 -22.79 -6.55 -7.68
C GLN A 175 -23.90 -5.51 -8.00
N GLY A 176 -24.58 -5.68 -9.14
CA GLY A 176 -25.61 -4.75 -9.62
C GLY A 176 -25.09 -3.41 -10.15
N GLN A 177 -23.77 -3.22 -10.22
CA GLN A 177 -23.12 -2.08 -10.86
C GLN A 177 -22.69 -2.44 -12.29
N ILE A 178 -22.70 -1.44 -13.17
CA ILE A 178 -22.24 -1.56 -14.55
C ILE A 178 -21.02 -0.67 -14.73
N TYR A 179 -19.90 -1.27 -15.13
CA TYR A 179 -18.67 -0.57 -15.50
C TYR A 179 -18.49 -0.65 -17.00
N VAL A 180 -18.11 0.48 -17.61
CA VAL A 180 -17.89 0.56 -19.06
C VAL A 180 -16.54 1.18 -19.35
N SER A 181 -15.88 0.70 -20.40
CA SER A 181 -14.71 1.36 -20.97
C SER A 181 -14.68 1.22 -22.49
N THR A 182 -13.89 2.05 -23.14
CA THR A 182 -13.74 2.03 -24.60
C THR A 182 -12.29 2.28 -24.94
N CYS A 183 -11.75 1.53 -25.89
CA CYS A 183 -10.37 1.62 -26.34
C CYS A 183 -10.30 1.47 -27.85
N TYR A 184 -9.59 2.39 -28.52
CA TYR A 184 -9.31 2.33 -29.95
C TYR A 184 -7.94 1.70 -30.18
N MET A 185 -7.84 0.74 -31.11
CA MET A 185 -6.56 0.17 -31.53
C MET A 185 -5.96 1.00 -32.67
N PRO A 186 -4.95 1.85 -32.43
CA PRO A 186 -4.37 2.68 -33.47
C PRO A 186 -3.61 1.84 -34.52
N PRO A 187 -3.39 2.40 -35.72
CA PRO A 187 -2.46 1.81 -36.68
C PRO A 187 -1.06 1.70 -36.11
N VAL A 188 -0.36 0.62 -36.51
CA VAL A 188 1.07 0.48 -36.24
C VAL A 188 1.78 1.53 -37.10
N PRO A 189 2.56 2.46 -36.51
CA PRO A 189 3.27 3.47 -37.29
C PRO A 189 4.32 2.81 -38.17
N ASP A 190 4.50 3.35 -39.38
CA ASP A 190 5.62 2.97 -40.24
C ASP A 190 6.95 3.41 -39.60
N ILE A 191 7.95 2.53 -39.61
CA ILE A 191 9.33 2.91 -39.25
C ILE A 191 10.00 3.43 -40.51
N ASP A 192 10.28 4.73 -40.56
CA ASP A 192 10.86 5.38 -41.75
C ASP A 192 12.38 5.13 -41.86
N SER A 193 13.12 5.02 -40.75
CA SER A 193 14.47 4.42 -40.70
C SER A 193 15.06 4.48 -39.28
N VAL A 194 16.09 3.64 -39.03
CA VAL A 194 16.99 3.78 -37.87
C VAL A 194 18.36 4.18 -38.42
N THR A 195 18.86 5.35 -38.04
CA THR A 195 20.22 5.79 -38.39
C THR A 195 21.11 5.78 -37.15
N TYR A 196 22.37 5.38 -37.29
CA TYR A 196 23.38 5.45 -36.24
C TYR A 196 24.50 6.42 -36.67
N THR A 197 25.01 7.20 -35.73
CA THR A 197 26.19 8.06 -35.92
C THR A 197 27.25 7.68 -34.91
N TYR A 198 28.43 7.30 -35.38
CA TYR A 198 29.62 7.15 -34.55
C TYR A 198 30.31 8.51 -34.43
N SER A 199 30.44 8.99 -33.19
CA SER A 199 31.40 10.06 -32.86
C SER A 199 32.73 9.38 -32.53
N GLN A 200 33.75 9.60 -33.36
CA GLN A 200 35.13 9.39 -32.92
C GLN A 200 35.60 10.68 -32.25
N GLY A 201 36.11 10.54 -31.03
CA GLY A 201 36.74 11.61 -30.26
C GLY A 201 38.18 11.86 -30.69
#